data_AF-A0A1F2YGB9-F1
#
_entry.id   AF-A0A1F2YGB9-F1
#
_cell.length_a   1.000
_cell.length_b   1.000
_cell.length_c   1.000
_cell.angle_alpha   90.00
_cell.angle_beta   90.00
_cell.angle_gamma   90.00
#
_symmetry.space_group_name_H-M   'P 1'
#
loop_
_entity.id
_entity.type
_entity.pdbx_description
1 polymer ?
#
loop_
_entity_poly.entity_id
_entity_poly.type
_entity_poly.pdbx_seq_one_letter_code
_entity_poly.pdbx_strand_id
1 'polypeptide(L)'
;MSTLKNFLHAKAQDANAQDVKTASVFEGFDIAIDEDNATRIDRLVNDYETRIIHHLNDEYVRSTKWADRFADRIASFGGSWKFIIIFSSFLVFWTIWNTIAFTHHFDGPPFILLNLILSFIAAFQAPIIMMSQNRQAARDKHESIIDFAINYKAEQEIDDMQGHLHRMEEQLVELKQMLLEMRGSAGHTGEDKE
;
A
#
# COMPACT_ATOMS: atom_id res chain seq x y z
N MET A 1 -37.23 -9.64 -19.53
CA MET A 1 -36.22 -8.60 -19.22
C MET A 1 -34.80 -9.17 -19.02
N SER A 2 -34.64 -10.44 -18.60
CA SER A 2 -33.33 -11.10 -18.42
C SER A 2 -32.62 -11.48 -19.74
N THR A 3 -33.35 -11.91 -20.76
CA THR A 3 -32.77 -12.38 -22.04
C THR A 3 -32.12 -11.29 -22.88
N LEU A 4 -32.67 -10.06 -22.86
CA LEU A 4 -32.14 -8.92 -23.62
C LEU A 4 -30.85 -8.36 -22.99
N LYS A 5 -30.73 -8.46 -21.65
CA LYS A 5 -29.55 -8.02 -20.90
C LYS A 5 -28.36 -8.94 -21.15
N ASN A 6 -28.61 -10.25 -21.26
CA ASN A 6 -27.58 -11.23 -21.60
C ASN A 6 -27.11 -11.10 -23.06
N PHE A 7 -28.01 -10.75 -23.99
CA PHE A 7 -27.65 -10.54 -25.39
C PHE A 7 -26.81 -9.27 -25.61
N LEU A 8 -27.10 -8.19 -24.87
CA LEU A 8 -26.30 -6.96 -24.91
C LEU A 8 -24.94 -7.12 -24.21
N HIS A 9 -24.86 -7.90 -23.13
CA HIS A 9 -23.57 -8.24 -22.50
C HIS A 9 -22.69 -9.10 -23.40
N ALA A 10 -23.24 -10.13 -24.05
CA ALA A 10 -22.50 -11.00 -24.97
C ALA A 10 -21.96 -10.20 -26.18
N LYS A 11 -22.79 -9.32 -26.76
CA LYS A 11 -22.37 -8.49 -27.90
C LYS A 11 -21.34 -7.41 -27.54
N ALA A 12 -21.37 -6.90 -26.31
CA ALA A 12 -20.35 -5.98 -25.81
C ALA A 12 -19.01 -6.69 -25.52
N GLN A 13 -19.07 -7.96 -25.11
CA GLN A 13 -17.89 -8.78 -24.81
C GLN A 13 -17.18 -9.27 -26.08
N ASP A 14 -17.94 -9.61 -27.12
CA ASP A 14 -17.41 -9.99 -28.44
C ASP A 14 -16.80 -8.80 -29.20
N ALA A 15 -17.39 -7.60 -29.08
CA ALA A 15 -16.85 -6.38 -29.67
C ALA A 15 -15.50 -5.97 -29.04
N ASN A 16 -15.34 -6.16 -27.72
CA ASN A 16 -14.09 -5.88 -27.02
C ASN A 16 -12.99 -6.91 -27.33
N ALA A 17 -13.36 -8.20 -27.51
CA ALA A 17 -12.40 -9.25 -27.84
C ALA A 17 -11.86 -9.16 -29.28
N GLN A 18 -12.65 -8.61 -30.22
CA GLN A 18 -12.20 -8.36 -31.59
C GLN A 18 -11.32 -7.11 -31.68
N ASP A 19 -11.65 -6.04 -30.95
CA ASP A 19 -10.86 -4.80 -30.93
C ASP A 19 -9.46 -5.01 -30.31
N VAL A 20 -9.37 -5.84 -29.25
CA VAL A 20 -8.09 -6.24 -28.64
C VAL A 20 -7.23 -7.09 -29.59
N LYS A 21 -7.83 -7.96 -30.41
CA LYS A 21 -7.12 -8.78 -31.41
C LYS A 21 -6.68 -7.99 -32.64
N THR A 22 -7.38 -6.91 -32.99
CA THR A 22 -6.99 -6.06 -34.12
C THR A 22 -5.91 -5.05 -33.72
N ALA A 23 -5.88 -4.63 -32.44
CA ALA A 23 -4.81 -3.79 -31.90
C ALA A 23 -3.45 -4.52 -31.78
N SER A 24 -3.44 -5.85 -31.65
CA SER A 24 -2.22 -6.65 -31.52
C SER A 24 -1.54 -7.04 -32.84
N VAL A 25 -2.07 -6.62 -33.99
CA VAL A 25 -1.59 -7.04 -35.33
C VAL A 25 -0.65 -6.01 -36.00
N PHE A 26 -0.24 -4.96 -35.27
CA PHE A 26 0.83 -4.07 -35.75
C PHE A 26 2.20 -4.74 -35.60
N GLU A 27 2.75 -5.19 -36.74
CA GLU A 27 4.08 -5.80 -36.92
C GLU A 27 5.20 -5.06 -36.15
N GLY A 28 5.97 -5.79 -35.33
CA GLY A 28 7.30 -5.32 -34.94
C GLY A 28 7.92 -5.86 -33.66
N PHE A 29 7.17 -6.46 -32.73
CA PHE A 29 7.77 -6.99 -31.49
C PHE A 29 6.91 -8.12 -30.88
N ASP A 30 7.14 -9.35 -31.34
CA ASP A 30 6.55 -10.55 -30.73
C ASP A 30 7.27 -10.91 -29.44
N ILE A 31 7.06 -10.13 -28.37
CA ILE A 31 7.10 -10.72 -27.03
C ILE A 31 5.73 -11.32 -26.79
N ALA A 32 5.56 -12.58 -27.21
CA ALA A 32 4.48 -13.40 -26.68
C ALA A 32 4.73 -13.47 -25.17
N ILE A 33 3.91 -12.76 -24.38
CA ILE A 33 3.87 -12.93 -22.93
C ILE A 33 3.30 -14.33 -22.72
N ASP A 34 4.21 -15.30 -22.72
CA ASP A 34 3.91 -16.70 -22.44
C ASP A 34 3.35 -16.79 -21.02
N GLU A 35 2.30 -17.59 -20.84
CA GLU A 35 1.58 -17.74 -19.58
C GLU A 35 2.53 -18.22 -18.45
N ASP A 36 3.62 -18.91 -18.82
CA ASP A 36 4.72 -19.31 -17.94
C ASP A 36 5.56 -18.11 -17.43
N ASN A 37 5.80 -17.10 -18.27
CA ASN A 37 6.53 -15.88 -17.88
C ASN A 37 5.72 -14.99 -16.94
N ALA A 38 4.41 -14.86 -17.16
CA ALA A 38 3.51 -14.15 -16.23
C ALA A 38 3.53 -14.80 -14.85
N THR A 39 3.50 -16.14 -14.81
CA THR A 39 3.55 -16.92 -13.57
C THR A 39 4.91 -16.81 -12.85
N ARG A 40 6.02 -16.66 -13.59
CA ARG A 40 7.36 -16.44 -13.02
C ARG A 40 7.53 -15.04 -12.43
N ILE A 41 7.02 -14.01 -13.11
CA ILE A 41 7.04 -12.63 -12.60
C ILE A 41 6.22 -12.53 -11.32
N ASP A 42 5.04 -13.16 -11.28
CA ASP A 42 4.17 -13.17 -10.11
C ASP A 42 4.85 -13.82 -8.88
N ARG A 43 5.59 -14.92 -9.08
CA ARG A 43 6.40 -15.53 -8.01
C ARG A 43 7.54 -14.62 -7.55
N LEU A 44 8.26 -13.97 -8.47
CA LEU A 44 9.37 -13.09 -8.11
C LEU A 44 8.88 -11.88 -7.29
N VAL A 45 7.78 -11.24 -7.69
CA VAL A 45 7.17 -10.12 -6.94
C VAL A 45 6.81 -10.56 -5.52
N ASN A 46 6.16 -11.72 -5.39
CA ASN A 46 5.73 -12.26 -4.10
C ASN A 46 6.91 -12.64 -3.18
N ASP A 47 8.01 -13.12 -3.76
CA ASP A 47 9.24 -13.49 -3.04
C ASP A 47 10.06 -12.26 -2.61
N TYR A 48 9.98 -11.16 -3.36
CA TYR A 48 10.53 -9.85 -2.98
C TYR A 48 9.69 -9.18 -1.88
N GLU A 49 8.36 -9.22 -1.97
CA GLU A 49 7.44 -8.73 -0.95
C GLU A 49 7.65 -9.44 0.40
N THR A 50 7.80 -10.77 0.35
CA THR A 50 8.02 -11.60 1.55
C THR A 50 9.36 -11.31 2.23
N ARG A 51 10.45 -11.09 1.48
CA ARG A 51 11.80 -10.88 2.05
C ARG A 51 12.00 -9.50 2.67
N ILE A 52 11.34 -8.46 2.16
CA ILE A 52 11.44 -7.10 2.72
C ILE A 52 10.70 -7.03 4.07
N ILE A 53 9.55 -7.70 4.19
CA ILE A 53 8.70 -7.65 5.39
C ILE A 53 9.30 -8.46 6.56
N HIS A 54 10.02 -9.56 6.27
CA HIS A 54 10.44 -10.49 7.32
C HIS A 54 11.70 -10.08 8.11
N HIS A 55 12.54 -9.17 7.61
CA HIS A 55 13.81 -8.85 8.28
C HIS A 55 13.74 -7.76 9.36
N LEU A 56 12.60 -7.09 9.54
CA LEU A 56 12.53 -5.87 10.35
C LEU A 56 11.69 -6.00 11.62
N ASN A 57 11.05 -7.15 11.84
CA ASN A 57 10.02 -7.30 12.87
C ASN A 57 10.44 -8.15 14.09
N ASP A 58 11.49 -8.97 14.01
CA ASP A 58 11.64 -10.08 14.97
C ASP A 58 12.34 -9.72 16.30
N GLU A 59 13.14 -8.65 16.37
CA GLU A 59 13.89 -8.34 17.60
C GLU A 59 13.16 -7.40 18.59
N TYR A 60 12.21 -6.56 18.14
CA TYR A 60 11.50 -5.62 19.01
C TYR A 60 10.15 -6.16 19.55
N VAL A 61 9.59 -7.17 18.89
CA VAL A 61 8.20 -7.61 19.11
C VAL A 61 8.05 -8.52 20.33
N ARG A 62 9.13 -9.08 20.91
CA ARG A 62 9.00 -10.18 21.89
C ARG A 62 8.79 -9.74 23.34
N SER A 63 9.28 -8.58 23.77
CA SER A 63 9.14 -8.09 25.17
C SER A 63 7.90 -7.21 25.40
N THR A 64 7.32 -6.64 24.34
CA THR A 64 6.31 -5.58 24.44
C THR A 64 4.86 -6.06 24.27
N LYS A 65 4.63 -7.29 23.80
CA LYS A 65 3.31 -7.79 23.36
C LYS A 65 2.15 -7.58 24.35
N TRP A 66 2.38 -7.70 25.66
CA TRP A 66 1.29 -7.56 26.63
C TRP A 66 0.96 -6.09 26.93
N ALA A 67 1.97 -5.29 27.24
CA ALA A 67 1.79 -3.86 27.52
C ALA A 67 1.33 -3.10 26.26
N ASP A 68 1.82 -3.48 25.08
CA ASP A 68 1.40 -2.89 23.82
C ASP A 68 -0.06 -3.14 23.52
N ARG A 69 -0.53 -4.38 23.67
CA ARG A 69 -1.94 -4.74 23.44
C ARG A 69 -2.87 -4.04 24.42
N PHE A 70 -2.43 -3.85 25.65
CA PHE A 70 -3.19 -3.11 26.66
C PHE A 70 -3.23 -1.61 26.34
N ALA A 71 -2.09 -1.01 25.98
CA ALA A 71 -1.99 0.39 25.58
C ALA A 71 -2.79 0.69 24.29
N ASP A 72 -2.74 -0.18 23.28
CA ASP A 72 -3.55 -0.06 22.06
C ASP A 72 -5.05 -0.09 22.38
N ARG A 73 -5.46 -0.94 23.33
CA ARG A 73 -6.86 -1.04 23.73
C ARG A 73 -7.33 0.17 24.52
N ILE A 74 -6.47 0.72 25.38
CA ILE A 74 -6.76 1.98 26.10
C ILE A 74 -6.79 3.18 25.14
N ALA A 75 -5.84 3.28 24.21
CA ALA A 75 -5.79 4.37 23.24
C ALA A 75 -7.01 4.37 22.31
N SER A 76 -7.39 3.20 21.80
CA SER A 76 -8.60 3.06 20.96
C SER A 76 -9.90 3.27 21.73
N PHE A 77 -9.93 2.91 23.02
CA PHE A 77 -11.10 3.15 23.88
C PHE A 77 -11.24 4.61 24.28
N GLY A 78 -10.14 5.26 24.69
CA GLY A 78 -10.12 6.67 25.09
C GLY A 78 -10.43 7.66 23.96
N GLY A 79 -10.14 7.31 22.71
CA GLY A 79 -10.45 8.13 21.53
C GLY A 79 -11.87 7.96 20.97
N SER A 80 -12.69 7.07 21.54
CA SER A 80 -14.03 6.79 21.00
C SER A 80 -15.08 7.78 21.51
N TRP A 81 -15.93 8.28 20.61
CA TRP A 81 -17.11 9.08 20.95
C TRP A 81 -18.03 8.41 21.98
N LYS A 82 -18.13 7.08 21.95
CA LYS A 82 -18.96 6.32 22.90
C LYS A 82 -18.39 6.37 24.33
N PHE A 83 -17.07 6.35 24.48
CA PHE A 83 -16.42 6.43 25.78
C PHE A 83 -16.68 7.78 26.45
N ILE A 84 -16.56 8.87 25.69
CA ILE A 84 -16.80 10.24 26.16
C ILE A 84 -18.23 10.37 26.71
N ILE A 85 -19.23 9.84 26.00
CA ILE A 85 -20.64 9.90 26.40
C ILE A 85 -20.91 9.11 27.69
N ILE A 86 -20.39 7.88 27.79
CA ILE A 86 -20.57 7.03 28.97
C ILE A 86 -19.86 7.64 30.19
N PHE A 87 -18.62 8.11 30.01
CA PHE A 87 -17.83 8.72 31.07
C PHE A 87 -18.47 10.02 31.57
N SER A 88 -18.92 10.89 30.66
CA SER A 88 -19.64 12.12 31.02
C SER A 88 -20.95 11.81 31.75
N SER A 89 -21.71 10.82 31.29
CA SER A 89 -22.96 10.39 31.95
C SER A 89 -22.71 9.84 33.35
N PHE A 90 -21.62 9.08 33.54
CA PHE A 90 -21.21 8.59 34.85
C PHE A 90 -20.86 9.73 35.81
N LEU A 91 -20.09 10.73 35.35
CA LEU A 91 -19.75 11.90 36.17
C LEU A 91 -21.00 12.67 36.60
N VAL A 92 -21.91 12.94 35.66
CA VAL A 92 -23.19 13.62 35.96
C VAL A 92 -24.03 12.81 36.95
N PHE A 93 -24.16 11.50 36.74
CA PHE A 93 -24.88 10.62 37.65
C PHE A 93 -24.27 10.61 39.05
N TRP A 94 -22.95 10.53 39.14
CA TRP A 94 -22.22 10.54 40.42
C TRP A 94 -22.42 11.84 41.19
N THR A 95 -22.34 12.98 40.50
CA THR A 95 -22.59 14.31 41.08
C THR A 95 -24.02 14.44 41.57
N ILE A 96 -25.02 14.02 40.77
CA ILE A 96 -26.44 14.06 41.16
C ILE A 96 -26.69 13.16 42.37
N TRP A 97 -26.15 11.93 42.36
CA TRP A 97 -26.29 10.97 43.46
C TRP A 97 -25.71 11.51 44.78
N ASN A 98 -24.49 12.06 44.76
CA ASN A 98 -23.86 12.62 45.97
C ASN A 98 -24.52 13.91 46.45
N THR A 99 -25.09 14.73 45.55
CA THR A 99 -25.79 15.97 45.89
C THR A 99 -27.16 15.69 46.51
N ILE A 100 -27.88 14.66 46.04
CA ILE A 100 -29.23 14.30 46.53
C ILE A 100 -29.18 13.44 47.81
N ALA A 101 -28.05 12.78 48.10
CA ALA A 101 -27.86 11.97 49.31
C ALA A 101 -27.99 12.82 50.59
N PHE A 102 -29.21 12.90 51.13
CA PHE A 102 -29.67 13.85 52.13
C PHE A 102 -29.10 13.67 53.56
N THR A 103 -28.32 12.61 53.82
CA THR A 103 -27.96 12.20 55.20
C THR A 103 -26.51 11.74 55.40
N HIS A 104 -25.75 11.47 54.33
CA HIS A 104 -24.31 11.17 54.40
C HIS A 104 -23.67 11.56 53.05
N HIS A 105 -23.07 12.76 52.99
CA HIS A 105 -22.30 13.17 51.81
C HIS A 105 -20.95 12.47 51.84
N PHE A 106 -20.81 11.40 51.06
CA PHE A 106 -19.54 10.68 50.90
C PHE A 106 -18.49 11.56 50.19
N ASP A 107 -18.92 12.42 49.26
CA ASP A 107 -18.12 13.46 48.62
C ASP A 107 -18.94 14.75 48.49
N GLY A 108 -18.93 15.58 49.54
CA GLY A 108 -19.64 16.87 49.56
C GLY A 108 -18.97 17.91 48.65
N PRO A 109 -19.71 18.94 48.17
CA PRO A 109 -19.12 20.01 47.38
C PRO A 109 -17.97 20.67 48.18
N PRO A 110 -16.74 20.78 47.63
CA PRO A 110 -16.36 20.86 46.21
C PRO A 110 -15.86 19.55 45.54
N PHE A 111 -16.35 18.37 45.92
CA PHE A 111 -16.04 17.06 45.30
C PHE A 111 -14.53 16.72 45.24
N ILE A 112 -13.88 16.69 46.40
CA ILE A 112 -12.41 16.54 46.49
C ILE A 112 -11.93 15.18 45.99
N LEU A 113 -12.70 14.11 46.23
CA LEU A 113 -12.34 12.76 45.81
C LEU A 113 -12.47 12.60 44.30
N LEU A 114 -13.56 13.11 43.72
CA LEU A 114 -13.74 13.13 42.27
C LEU A 114 -12.59 13.88 41.59
N ASN A 115 -12.23 15.04 42.11
CA ASN A 115 -11.18 15.88 41.54
C ASN A 115 -9.80 15.19 41.62
N LEU A 116 -9.50 14.53 42.75
CA LEU A 116 -8.27 13.76 42.92
C LEU A 116 -8.16 12.61 41.91
N ILE A 117 -9.23 11.82 41.74
CA ILE A 117 -9.26 10.69 40.80
C ILE A 117 -9.11 11.19 39.36
N LEU A 118 -9.82 12.26 39.00
CA LEU A 118 -9.78 12.82 37.64
C LEU A 118 -8.37 13.35 37.30
N SER A 119 -7.73 14.03 38.26
CA SER A 119 -6.37 14.54 38.11
C SER A 119 -5.36 13.41 37.92
N PHE A 120 -5.50 12.31 38.66
CA PHE A 120 -4.65 11.13 38.49
C PHE A 120 -4.85 10.50 37.11
N ILE A 121 -6.09 10.28 36.67
CA ILE A 121 -6.38 9.72 35.34
C ILE A 121 -5.76 10.59 34.23
N ALA A 122 -5.92 11.92 34.32
CA ALA A 122 -5.34 12.84 33.35
C ALA A 122 -3.81 12.80 33.32
N ALA A 123 -3.15 12.64 34.48
CA ALA A 123 -1.70 12.54 34.56
C ALA A 123 -1.15 11.28 33.84
N PHE A 124 -1.86 10.15 33.91
CA PHE A 124 -1.48 8.92 33.19
C PHE A 124 -1.86 8.95 31.71
N GLN A 125 -2.76 9.83 31.29
CA GLN A 125 -3.22 9.92 29.92
C GLN A 125 -2.10 10.37 28.96
N ALA A 126 -1.33 11.40 29.31
CA ALA A 126 -0.31 11.95 28.42
C ALA A 126 0.82 10.95 28.08
N PRO A 127 1.40 10.19 29.04
CA PRO A 127 2.38 9.15 28.73
C PRO A 127 1.82 8.00 27.89
N ILE A 128 0.59 7.55 28.15
CA ILE A 128 -0.04 6.48 27.37
C ILE A 128 -0.27 6.92 25.92
N ILE A 129 -0.76 8.15 25.74
CA ILE A 129 -0.90 8.75 24.41
C ILE A 129 0.48 8.84 23.74
N MET A 130 1.49 9.35 24.43
CA MET A 130 2.86 9.49 23.90
C MET A 130 3.46 8.13 23.52
N MET A 131 3.25 7.06 24.30
CA MET A 131 3.68 5.71 23.94
C MET A 131 2.96 5.21 22.69
N SER A 132 1.64 5.44 22.58
CA SER A 132 0.87 5.05 21.39
C SER A 132 1.30 5.83 20.14
N GLN A 133 1.65 7.10 20.29
CA GLN A 133 2.15 7.96 19.22
C GLN A 133 3.56 7.56 18.79
N ASN A 134 4.47 7.33 19.74
CA ASN A 134 5.84 6.89 19.44
C ASN A 134 5.85 5.56 18.66
N ARG A 135 4.91 4.66 18.98
CA ARG A 135 4.72 3.41 18.25
C ARG A 135 4.15 3.61 16.83
N GLN A 136 3.19 4.52 16.65
CA GLN A 136 2.70 4.88 15.32
C GLN A 136 3.83 5.49 14.48
N ALA A 137 4.54 6.48 15.02
CA ALA A 137 5.67 7.12 14.34
C ALA A 137 6.79 6.12 13.95
N ALA A 138 7.06 5.12 14.79
CA ALA A 138 8.01 4.06 14.46
C ALA A 138 7.55 3.20 13.26
N ARG A 139 6.25 2.88 13.18
CA ARG A 139 5.66 2.17 12.04
C ARG A 139 5.67 3.03 10.79
N ASP A 140 5.23 4.28 10.89
CA ASP A 140 5.17 5.21 9.75
C ASP A 140 6.57 5.47 9.17
N LYS A 141 7.58 5.60 10.04
CA LYS A 141 8.99 5.70 9.60
C LYS A 141 9.44 4.44 8.87
N HIS A 142 9.02 3.28 9.36
CA HIS A 142 9.39 2.00 8.77
C HIS A 142 8.81 1.83 7.36
N GLU A 143 7.52 2.12 7.22
CA GLU A 143 6.79 2.13 5.95
C GLU A 143 7.43 3.13 4.96
N SER A 144 7.75 4.34 5.41
CA SER A 144 8.44 5.34 4.59
C SER A 144 9.81 4.88 4.07
N ILE A 145 10.57 4.11 4.85
CA ILE A 145 11.87 3.57 4.41
C ILE A 145 11.66 2.50 3.32
N ILE A 146 10.65 1.65 3.48
CA ILE A 146 10.32 0.62 2.50
C ILE A 146 9.88 1.27 1.19
N ASP A 147 8.97 2.24 1.26
CA ASP A 147 8.50 2.98 0.08
C ASP A 147 9.65 3.65 -0.67
N PHE A 148 10.58 4.28 0.08
CA PHE A 148 11.77 4.87 -0.50
C PHE A 148 12.64 3.82 -1.22
N ALA A 149 12.85 2.65 -0.62
CA ALA A 149 13.65 1.58 -1.20
C ALA A 149 13.02 1.00 -2.48
N ILE A 150 11.69 0.80 -2.50
CA ILE A 150 10.95 0.35 -3.68
C ILE A 150 11.08 1.38 -4.81
N ASN A 151 10.84 2.65 -4.51
CA ASN A 151 10.91 3.72 -5.51
C ASN A 151 12.32 3.87 -6.08
N TYR A 152 13.35 3.83 -5.22
CA TYR A 152 14.74 3.86 -5.65
C TYR A 152 15.09 2.66 -6.55
N LYS A 153 14.58 1.47 -6.23
CA LYS A 153 14.80 0.28 -7.05
C LYS A 153 14.10 0.37 -8.40
N ALA A 154 12.87 0.89 -8.43
CA ALA A 154 12.13 1.12 -9.67
C ALA A 154 12.83 2.14 -10.57
N GLU A 155 13.37 3.22 -9.99
CA GLU A 155 14.17 4.21 -10.73
C GLU A 155 15.41 3.58 -11.38
N GLN A 156 16.15 2.75 -10.64
CA GLN A 156 17.30 2.01 -11.17
C GLN A 156 16.91 1.07 -12.33
N GLU A 157 15.78 0.38 -12.20
CA GLU A 157 15.30 -0.56 -13.22
C GLU A 157 14.84 0.19 -14.49
N ILE A 158 14.23 1.37 -14.34
CA ILE A 158 13.90 2.25 -15.45
C ILE A 158 15.16 2.70 -16.20
N ASP A 159 16.22 3.09 -15.47
CA ASP A 159 17.50 3.48 -16.07
C ASP A 159 18.13 2.33 -16.87
N ASP A 160 18.12 1.11 -16.32
CA ASP A 160 18.65 -0.07 -17.02
C ASP A 160 17.81 -0.42 -18.27
N MET A 161 16.48 -0.34 -18.17
CA MET A 161 15.58 -0.53 -19.32
C MET A 161 15.85 0.52 -20.41
N GLN A 162 16.02 1.80 -20.04
CA GLN A 162 16.41 2.85 -20.99
C GLN A 162 17.75 2.56 -21.66
N GLY A 163 18.72 2.05 -20.89
CA GLY A 163 20.00 1.59 -21.43
C GLY A 163 19.84 0.44 -22.43
N HIS A 164 18.97 -0.52 -22.16
CA HIS A 164 18.69 -1.62 -23.09
C HIS A 164 17.97 -1.13 -24.35
N LEU A 165 17.01 -0.22 -24.22
CA LEU A 165 16.31 0.40 -25.35
C LEU A 165 17.28 1.15 -26.28
N HIS A 166 18.17 1.99 -25.74
CA HIS A 166 19.19 2.67 -26.55
C HIS A 166 20.10 1.69 -27.31
N ARG A 167 20.49 0.58 -26.68
CA ARG A 167 21.30 -0.45 -27.35
C ARG A 167 20.52 -1.12 -28.49
N MET A 168 19.24 -1.41 -28.29
CA MET A 168 18.39 -1.98 -29.35
C MET A 168 18.20 -0.98 -30.50
N GLU A 169 18.03 0.31 -30.22
CA GLU A 169 17.96 1.35 -31.24
C GLU A 169 19.24 1.41 -32.09
N GLU A 170 20.41 1.34 -31.46
CA GLU A 170 21.70 1.31 -32.15
C GLU A 170 21.83 0.07 -33.05
N GLN A 171 21.48 -1.11 -32.53
CA GLN A 171 21.46 -2.36 -33.31
C GLN A 171 20.50 -2.29 -34.50
N LEU A 172 19.32 -1.69 -34.34
CA LEU A 172 18.35 -1.53 -35.44
C LEU A 172 18.89 -0.61 -36.54
N VAL A 173 19.61 0.45 -36.19
CA VAL A 173 20.26 1.34 -37.16
C VAL A 173 21.34 0.59 -37.94
N GLU A 174 22.19 -0.17 -37.25
CA GLU A 174 23.26 -0.96 -37.87
C GLU A 174 22.68 -2.02 -38.85
N LEU A 175 21.65 -2.75 -38.42
CA LEU A 175 20.97 -3.77 -39.22
C LEU A 175 20.34 -3.16 -40.48
N LYS A 176 19.72 -1.97 -40.35
CA LYS A 176 19.17 -1.21 -41.49
C LYS A 176 20.26 -0.79 -42.47
N GLN A 177 21.43 -0.38 -41.99
CA GLN A 177 22.59 -0.04 -42.83
C GLN A 177 23.09 -1.25 -43.61
N MET A 178 23.30 -2.40 -42.97
CA MET A 178 23.71 -3.63 -43.66
C MET A 178 22.69 -4.07 -44.73
N LEU A 179 21.40 -3.96 -44.46
CA LEU A 179 20.34 -4.27 -45.45
C LEU A 179 20.36 -3.31 -46.65
N LEU A 180 20.69 -2.03 -46.44
CA LEU A 180 20.85 -1.06 -47.53
C LEU A 180 22.09 -1.36 -48.37
N GLU A 181 23.22 -1.73 -47.73
CA GLU A 181 24.44 -2.12 -48.42
C GLU A 181 24.27 -3.40 -49.25
N MET A 182 23.66 -4.45 -48.70
CA MET A 182 23.35 -5.67 -49.44
C MET A 182 22.45 -5.42 -50.66
N ARG A 183 21.41 -4.60 -50.49
CA ARG A 183 20.52 -4.20 -51.59
C ARG A 183 21.25 -3.38 -52.65
N GLY A 184 22.16 -2.49 -52.26
CA GLY A 184 22.99 -1.71 -53.18
C GLY A 184 23.96 -2.60 -53.98
N SER A 185 24.54 -3.62 -53.33
CA SER A 185 25.45 -4.58 -53.98
C SER A 185 24.74 -5.49 -54.98
N ALA A 186 23.50 -5.92 -54.67
CA ALA A 186 22.68 -6.73 -55.58
C ALA A 186 22.19 -5.97 -56.83
N GLY A 187 22.07 -4.64 -56.76
CA GLY A 187 21.70 -3.81 -57.91
C GLY A 187 22.80 -3.65 -58.95
N HIS A 188 24.08 -3.73 -58.55
CA HIS A 188 25.20 -3.47 -59.45
C HIS A 188 25.61 -4.69 -60.30
N THR A 189 25.20 -5.91 -59.93
CA THR A 189 25.58 -7.13 -60.67
C THR A 189 24.67 -7.43 -61.88
N GLY A 190 23.63 -6.60 -62.12
CA GLY A 190 22.64 -6.80 -63.18
C GLY A 190 22.79 -5.92 -64.43
N GLU A 191 23.58 -4.84 -64.40
CA GLU A 191 23.70 -3.89 -65.52
C GLU A 191 24.92 -4.11 -66.44
N ASP A 192 25.87 -4.98 -66.08
CA ASP A 192 27.11 -5.17 -66.86
C ASP A 192 27.02 -6.29 -67.94
N LYS A 193 25.81 -6.67 -68.38
CA LYS A 193 25.60 -7.75 -69.36
C LYS A 193 24.60 -7.44 -70.49
N GLU A 194 24.66 -6.24 -71.07
CA GLU A 194 24.19 -6.02 -72.46
C GLU A 194 25.15 -5.13 -73.26
#